data_AF-W6MX22-F1
#
_entry.id   AF-W6MX22-F1
#
_cell.length_a   1.000
_cell.length_b   1.000
_cell.length_c   1.000
_cell.angle_alpha   90.00
_cell.angle_beta   90.00
_cell.angle_gamma   90.00
#
_symmetry.space_group_name_H-M   'P 1'
#
loop_
_entity.id
_entity.type
_entity.pdbx_description
1 polymer ?
#
loop_
_entity_poly.entity_id
_entity_poly.type
_entity_poly.pdbx_seq_one_letter_code
_entity_poly.pdbx_strand_id
1 'polypeptide(L)'
;MLARLGLSLGVRSRPAFVVLNTPVRSVSLLAKLHPSVGSFKNDRRVGRGPASGRGKTSTRGQKGQKARGNVKPWFEGGQTPIHKLFPKRGFYRHNKREYNEVKLLRIAEYYRSGLLKLEDGEVLTMRKMKQCGLVSGPMKDGVAILGNGKAEYDLPISIEASKASFAAIRAIERAGGKFVAKFFSTSLGYRAHHAPRWFVRERGYLPIQAKPIARRDILFYSDEARRGYMSDVEPPKITRKRSQKKDGSGDQSKGAPVLTALESQLQSTLSNDASKGSADAFLSNKVLSFSDLSK
;
A
#
# COMPACT_ATOMS: atom_id res chain seq x y z
N MET A 1 38.06 -14.11 28.50
CA MET A 1 38.29 -15.39 27.81
C MET A 1 36.97 -15.87 27.20
N LEU A 2 36.70 -15.44 25.97
CA LEU A 2 35.40 -15.56 25.28
C LEU A 2 35.30 -16.90 24.53
N ALA A 3 34.49 -17.84 25.03
CA ALA A 3 34.14 -19.04 24.27
C ALA A 3 32.83 -18.80 23.49
N ARG A 4 32.98 -18.45 22.20
CA ARG A 4 31.89 -18.41 21.21
C ARG A 4 31.34 -19.82 21.00
N LEU A 5 30.19 -20.15 21.59
CA LEU A 5 29.38 -21.31 21.19
C LEU A 5 28.59 -20.95 19.93
N GLY A 6 29.25 -21.01 18.78
CA GLY A 6 28.59 -20.98 17.49
C GLY A 6 27.91 -22.32 17.22
N LEU A 7 26.57 -22.38 17.22
CA LEU A 7 25.86 -23.45 16.54
C LEU A 7 26.12 -23.29 15.04
N SER A 8 27.11 -24.02 14.51
CA SER A 8 27.30 -24.13 13.08
C SER A 8 26.20 -25.01 12.49
N LEU A 9 25.17 -24.39 11.93
CA LEU A 9 24.34 -25.03 10.90
C LEU A 9 25.17 -25.12 9.61
N GLY A 10 26.28 -25.85 9.67
CA GLY A 10 27.13 -26.14 8.52
C GLY A 10 26.47 -27.20 7.66
N VAL A 11 25.64 -26.78 6.70
CA VAL A 11 25.29 -27.66 5.58
C VAL A 11 26.55 -27.73 4.72
N ARG A 12 27.34 -28.80 4.86
CA ARG A 12 28.44 -29.09 3.94
C ARG A 12 27.84 -29.17 2.52
N SER A 13 28.24 -28.28 1.62
CA SER A 13 27.96 -28.44 0.20
C SER A 13 28.60 -29.75 -0.26
N ARG A 14 27.84 -30.57 -0.99
CA ARG A 14 28.30 -31.89 -1.42
C ARG A 14 29.45 -31.71 -2.43
N PRO A 15 30.54 -32.49 -2.36
CA PRO A 15 31.33 -32.75 -3.56
C PRO A 15 30.45 -33.50 -4.56
N ALA A 16 30.63 -33.25 -5.86
CA ALA A 16 29.86 -33.88 -6.93
C ALA A 16 30.04 -35.41 -6.89
N PHE A 17 29.12 -36.10 -6.22
CA PHE A 17 29.07 -37.55 -6.24
C PHE A 17 28.48 -37.95 -7.60
N VAL A 18 29.31 -38.56 -8.45
CA VAL A 18 28.91 -39.13 -9.73
C VAL A 18 27.86 -40.20 -9.45
N VAL A 19 26.59 -39.87 -9.62
CA VAL A 19 25.53 -40.87 -9.66
C VAL A 19 25.69 -41.58 -11.00
N LEU A 20 26.25 -42.78 -10.99
CA LEU A 20 26.16 -43.71 -12.10
C LEU A 20 24.68 -44.04 -12.30
N ASN A 21 24.03 -43.25 -13.16
CA ASN A 21 22.64 -43.43 -13.53
C ASN A 21 22.56 -44.66 -14.41
N THR A 22 22.49 -45.83 -13.79
CA THR A 22 22.18 -47.07 -14.51
C THR A 22 20.75 -46.92 -15.02
N PRO A 23 20.50 -47.01 -16.34
CA PRO A 23 19.14 -46.88 -16.87
C PRO A 23 18.35 -48.12 -16.46
N VAL A 24 17.61 -48.03 -15.35
CA VAL A 24 16.68 -49.07 -14.94
C VAL A 24 15.40 -48.89 -15.75
N ARG A 25 15.06 -49.88 -16.58
CA ARG A 25 13.77 -49.97 -17.29
C ARG A 25 12.65 -50.34 -16.31
N SER A 26 12.43 -49.54 -15.27
CA SER A 26 11.41 -49.79 -14.27
C SER A 26 10.11 -49.09 -14.64
N VAL A 27 9.01 -49.84 -14.68
CA VAL A 27 7.65 -49.28 -14.60
C VAL A 27 7.57 -48.43 -13.32
N SER A 28 6.99 -47.23 -13.38
CA SER A 28 6.93 -46.32 -12.23
C SER A 28 6.02 -46.89 -11.13
N LEU A 29 6.62 -47.58 -10.17
CA LEU A 29 5.96 -48.18 -9.02
C LEU A 29 5.94 -47.18 -7.85
N LEU A 30 4.74 -46.91 -7.30
CA LEU A 30 4.58 -46.09 -6.09
C LEU A 30 5.47 -46.56 -4.92
N ALA A 31 5.73 -47.87 -4.82
CA ALA A 31 6.58 -48.47 -3.79
C ALA A 31 8.08 -48.14 -3.90
N LYS A 32 8.56 -47.57 -5.02
CA LYS A 32 9.98 -47.24 -5.26
C LYS A 32 10.28 -45.73 -5.19
N LEU A 33 9.28 -44.91 -4.87
CA LEU A 33 9.47 -43.48 -4.67
C LEU A 33 10.28 -43.23 -3.40
N HIS A 34 11.35 -42.46 -3.52
CA HIS A 34 12.16 -41.99 -2.40
C HIS A 34 12.45 -40.50 -2.57
N PRO A 35 12.55 -39.74 -1.48
CA PRO A 35 12.87 -38.33 -1.55
C PRO A 35 14.29 -38.11 -2.06
N SER A 36 14.56 -36.92 -2.59
CA SER A 36 15.92 -36.54 -2.98
C SER A 36 16.87 -36.62 -1.78
N VAL A 37 18.07 -37.16 -2.01
CA VAL A 37 19.02 -37.43 -0.94
C VAL A 37 19.37 -36.14 -0.20
N GLY A 38 19.11 -36.10 1.11
CA GLY A 38 19.34 -34.94 1.97
C GLY A 38 18.15 -34.00 2.15
N SER A 39 17.02 -34.25 1.48
CA SER A 39 15.75 -33.55 1.72
C SER A 39 15.21 -33.80 3.13
N PHE A 40 15.34 -35.06 3.61
CA PHE A 40 14.99 -35.43 4.99
C PHE A 40 16.25 -35.70 5.81
N LYS A 41 16.23 -35.22 7.06
CA LYS A 41 17.22 -35.55 8.08
C LYS A 41 16.52 -36.34 9.17
N ASN A 42 17.17 -37.40 9.64
CA ASN A 42 16.63 -38.20 10.74
C ASN A 42 16.59 -37.36 12.03
N ASP A 43 15.43 -37.32 12.67
CA ASP A 43 15.26 -36.62 13.95
C ASP A 43 16.09 -37.25 15.05
N ARG A 44 16.72 -36.40 15.86
CA ARG A 44 17.56 -36.84 16.97
C ARG A 44 16.70 -37.31 18.14
N ARG A 45 16.55 -38.62 18.29
CA ARG A 45 15.90 -39.24 19.46
C ARG A 45 16.86 -39.25 20.66
N VAL A 46 16.48 -38.58 21.74
CA VAL A 46 17.27 -38.54 23.00
C VAL A 46 16.81 -39.62 23.97
N GLY A 47 17.68 -40.04 24.90
CA GLY A 47 17.34 -41.01 25.94
C GLY A 47 17.21 -42.47 25.48
N ARG A 48 17.74 -42.82 24.29
CA ARG A 48 17.68 -44.18 23.71
C ARG A 48 19.04 -44.87 23.74
N GLY A 49 19.50 -45.20 24.94
CA GLY A 49 20.74 -45.95 25.16
C GLY A 49 22.04 -45.12 25.06
N PRO A 50 23.13 -45.58 25.70
CA PRO A 50 24.39 -44.84 25.78
C PRO A 50 25.15 -44.75 24.45
N ALA A 51 25.05 -45.76 23.59
CA ALA A 51 25.74 -45.82 22.28
C ALA A 51 25.38 -44.66 21.33
N SER A 52 24.18 -44.07 21.51
CA SER A 52 23.75 -42.89 20.75
C SER A 52 24.53 -41.60 21.10
N GLY A 53 25.37 -41.62 22.14
CA GLY A 53 26.05 -40.44 22.70
C GLY A 53 25.11 -39.46 23.42
N ARG A 54 23.82 -39.80 23.52
CA ARG A 54 22.73 -38.92 24.00
C ARG A 54 21.80 -39.63 24.98
N GLY A 55 22.26 -40.73 25.58
CA GLY A 55 21.49 -41.54 26.51
C GLY A 55 21.40 -40.92 27.90
N LYS A 56 22.50 -40.95 28.65
CA LYS A 56 22.51 -40.73 30.11
C LYS A 56 21.84 -39.42 30.57
N THR A 57 22.11 -38.30 29.91
CA THR A 57 21.58 -36.97 30.28
C THR A 57 20.63 -36.39 29.23
N SER A 58 20.29 -37.15 28.18
CA SER A 58 19.42 -36.69 27.08
C SER A 58 19.80 -35.30 26.54
N THR A 59 21.09 -34.97 26.51
CA THR A 59 21.66 -33.68 26.10
C THR A 59 21.26 -32.46 26.94
N ARG A 60 20.68 -32.65 28.13
CA ARG A 60 20.33 -31.57 29.06
C ARG A 60 21.46 -31.19 30.03
N GLY A 61 22.53 -31.96 30.08
CA GLY A 61 23.66 -31.74 30.99
C GLY A 61 23.45 -32.38 32.37
N GLN A 62 24.20 -31.92 33.37
CA GLN A 62 24.15 -32.41 34.74
C GLN A 62 23.01 -31.74 35.55
N LYS A 63 23.02 -31.87 36.88
CA LYS A 63 22.03 -31.29 37.79
C LYS A 63 21.93 -29.76 37.58
N GLY A 64 20.70 -29.23 37.55
CA GLY A 64 20.45 -27.78 37.42
C GLY A 64 19.03 -27.49 36.92
N GLN A 65 18.65 -26.20 36.92
CA GLN A 65 17.30 -25.78 36.53
C GLN A 65 16.97 -26.13 35.06
N LYS A 66 17.93 -25.98 34.13
CA LYS A 66 17.76 -26.34 32.71
C LYS A 66 17.61 -27.84 32.45
N ALA A 67 18.05 -28.68 33.39
CA ALA A 67 17.90 -30.13 33.29
C ALA A 67 16.54 -30.62 33.82
N ARG A 68 16.03 -29.95 34.86
CA ARG A 68 14.77 -30.30 35.56
C ARG A 68 13.54 -29.55 35.03
N GLY A 69 13.74 -28.37 34.43
CA GLY A 69 12.66 -27.48 33.99
C GLY A 69 13.09 -26.54 32.88
N ASN A 70 12.33 -25.45 32.72
CA ASN A 70 12.53 -24.48 31.64
C ASN A 70 12.89 -23.10 32.20
N VAL A 71 13.81 -22.42 31.52
CA VAL A 71 14.18 -21.02 31.79
C VAL A 71 14.03 -20.27 30.47
N LYS A 72 13.37 -19.12 30.52
CA LYS A 72 13.20 -18.26 29.33
C LYS A 72 14.58 -17.95 28.73
N PRO A 73 14.79 -18.13 27.41
CA PRO A 73 16.11 -17.94 26.80
C PRO A 73 16.71 -16.55 26.99
N TRP A 74 15.86 -15.52 27.14
CA TRP A 74 16.26 -14.12 27.32
C TRP A 74 16.42 -13.71 28.79
N PHE A 75 16.38 -14.64 29.75
CA PHE A 75 16.56 -14.34 31.17
C PHE A 75 18.05 -14.18 31.52
N GLU A 76 18.42 -13.01 32.03
CA GLU A 76 19.81 -12.62 32.35
C GLU A 76 20.19 -12.88 33.83
N GLY A 77 19.54 -13.84 34.50
CA GLY A 77 19.94 -14.28 35.84
C GLY A 77 19.54 -13.34 37.00
N GLY A 78 18.63 -12.39 36.76
CA GLY A 78 18.18 -11.41 37.76
C GLY A 78 18.66 -9.98 37.50
N GLN A 79 19.62 -9.80 36.58
CA GLN A 79 20.00 -8.50 36.05
C GLN A 79 18.81 -7.85 35.31
N THR A 80 18.76 -6.51 35.31
CA THR A 80 17.82 -5.76 34.47
C THR A 80 18.05 -6.12 33.00
N PRO A 81 17.05 -6.73 32.33
CA PRO A 81 17.27 -7.28 31.01
C PRO A 81 17.40 -6.20 29.94
N ILE A 82 18.04 -6.53 28.81
CA ILE A 82 18.33 -5.58 27.72
C ILE A 82 17.12 -4.76 27.23
N HIS A 83 15.93 -5.37 27.18
CA HIS A 83 14.70 -4.69 26.75
C HIS A 83 14.16 -3.67 27.75
N LYS A 84 14.69 -3.65 28.98
CA LYS A 84 14.40 -2.64 30.02
C LYS A 84 15.56 -1.65 30.21
N LEU A 85 16.80 -2.06 29.93
CA LEU A 85 17.98 -1.20 30.08
C LEU A 85 17.92 0.04 29.21
N PHE A 86 17.49 -0.10 27.96
CA PHE A 86 17.44 1.00 27.01
C PHE A 86 16.05 1.65 26.97
N PRO A 87 15.96 2.99 26.89
CA PRO A 87 14.68 3.66 26.74
C PRO A 87 14.05 3.33 25.38
N LYS A 88 12.72 3.24 25.35
CA LYS A 88 11.97 3.11 24.10
C LYS A 88 12.11 4.41 23.32
N ARG A 89 12.62 4.35 22.08
CA ARG A 89 12.80 5.53 21.21
C ARG A 89 11.82 5.49 20.04
N GLY A 90 11.32 6.66 19.67
CA GLY A 90 10.43 6.84 18.53
C GLY A 90 9.01 6.33 18.78
N PHE A 91 8.24 6.19 17.70
CA PHE A 91 6.87 5.69 17.71
C PHE A 91 6.58 4.96 16.40
N TYR A 92 5.60 4.06 16.40
CA TYR A 92 5.12 3.42 15.18
C TYR A 92 4.16 4.35 14.43
N ARG A 93 4.47 4.65 13.16
CA ARG A 93 3.64 5.52 12.32
C ARG A 93 2.53 4.71 11.64
N HIS A 94 1.37 4.63 12.28
CA HIS A 94 0.19 3.88 11.78
C HIS A 94 -0.25 4.28 10.36
N ASN A 95 -0.22 5.57 10.04
CA ASN A 95 -0.67 6.10 8.74
C ASN A 95 0.48 6.23 7.71
N LYS A 96 1.48 5.36 7.82
CA LYS A 96 2.57 5.27 6.84
C LYS A 96 2.07 4.53 5.60
N ARG A 97 2.31 5.14 4.44
CA ARG A 97 2.09 4.50 3.14
C ARG A 97 3.38 3.84 2.69
N GLU A 98 3.29 2.59 2.28
CA GLU A 98 4.40 1.78 1.79
C GLU A 98 4.20 1.52 0.30
N TYR A 99 5.00 2.23 -0.50
CA TYR A 99 4.97 2.10 -1.94
C TYR A 99 5.94 1.03 -2.40
N ASN A 100 5.57 0.30 -3.44
CA ASN A 100 6.48 -0.63 -4.09
C ASN A 100 7.43 0.19 -4.98
N GLU A 101 8.72 0.05 -4.74
CA GLU A 101 9.75 0.79 -5.45
C GLU A 101 10.06 0.14 -6.80
N VAL A 102 10.00 0.92 -7.87
CA VAL A 102 10.34 0.49 -9.24
C VAL A 102 11.44 1.38 -9.78
N LYS A 103 12.55 0.78 -10.17
CA LYS A 103 13.71 1.47 -10.74
C LYS A 103 13.52 1.66 -12.25
N LEU A 104 13.98 2.78 -12.80
CA LEU A 104 13.95 3.01 -14.25
C LEU A 104 14.73 1.94 -15.03
N LEU A 105 15.89 1.51 -14.52
CA LEU A 105 16.66 0.42 -15.13
C LEU A 105 15.82 -0.84 -15.34
N ARG A 106 15.03 -1.21 -14.33
CA ARG A 106 14.17 -2.39 -14.37
C ARG A 106 13.06 -2.25 -15.41
N ILE A 107 12.52 -1.03 -15.60
CA ILE A 107 11.54 -0.77 -16.66
C ILE A 107 12.18 -0.99 -18.03
N ALA A 108 13.39 -0.46 -18.23
CA ALA A 108 14.14 -0.62 -19.47
C ALA A 108 14.47 -2.09 -19.78
N GLU A 109 14.92 -2.86 -18.78
CA GLU A 109 15.16 -4.31 -18.90
C GLU A 109 13.89 -5.08 -19.30
N TYR A 110 12.75 -4.77 -18.69
CA TYR A 110 11.49 -5.44 -18.98
C TYR A 110 10.98 -5.12 -20.38
N TYR A 111 11.21 -3.90 -20.86
CA TYR A 111 10.91 -3.51 -22.23
C TYR A 111 11.81 -4.24 -23.22
N ARG A 112 13.13 -4.22 -23.02
CA ARG A 112 14.13 -4.88 -23.89
C ARG A 112 13.96 -6.40 -23.96
N SER A 113 13.52 -7.03 -22.86
CA SER A 113 13.22 -8.47 -22.82
C SER A 113 11.88 -8.86 -23.45
N GLY A 114 11.07 -7.88 -23.90
CA GLY A 114 9.76 -8.12 -24.49
C GLY A 114 8.67 -8.56 -23.50
N LEU A 115 8.95 -8.50 -22.20
CA LEU A 115 8.01 -8.81 -21.12
C LEU A 115 7.03 -7.65 -20.88
N LEU A 116 7.48 -6.41 -21.06
CA LEU A 116 6.64 -5.23 -21.03
C LEU A 116 6.13 -4.94 -22.44
N LYS A 117 4.91 -5.38 -22.71
CA LYS A 117 4.21 -5.08 -23.96
C LYS A 117 3.33 -3.85 -23.76
N LEU A 118 3.65 -2.78 -24.48
CA LEU A 118 2.86 -1.56 -24.54
C LEU A 118 2.47 -1.33 -26.00
N GLU A 119 1.21 -1.00 -26.23
CA GLU A 119 0.77 -0.51 -27.54
C GLU A 119 1.26 0.93 -27.76
N ASP A 120 1.27 1.37 -29.02
CA ASP A 120 1.73 2.73 -29.33
C ASP A 120 0.82 3.77 -28.64
N GLY A 121 1.43 4.73 -27.95
CA GLY A 121 0.73 5.70 -27.12
C GLY A 121 0.11 5.17 -25.81
N GLU A 122 0.23 3.88 -25.48
CA GLU A 122 -0.34 3.34 -24.24
C GLU A 122 0.42 3.81 -22.99
N VAL A 123 -0.33 4.24 -21.97
CA VAL A 123 0.25 4.65 -20.68
C VAL A 123 0.59 3.43 -19.83
N LEU A 124 1.84 3.35 -19.37
CA LEU A 124 2.30 2.37 -18.40
C LEU A 124 1.66 2.66 -17.03
N THR A 125 0.49 2.07 -16.80
CA THR A 125 -0.25 2.17 -15.53
C THR A 125 0.22 1.13 -14.53
N MET A 126 -0.02 1.37 -13.24
CA MET A 126 0.30 0.40 -12.18
C MET A 126 -0.36 -0.98 -12.36
N ARG A 127 -1.51 -1.06 -13.03
CA ARG A 127 -2.15 -2.33 -13.40
C ARG A 127 -1.27 -3.12 -14.37
N LYS A 128 -0.81 -2.48 -15.45
CA LYS A 128 0.07 -3.08 -16.46
C LYS A 128 1.41 -3.50 -15.84
N MET A 129 1.96 -2.68 -14.95
CA MET A 129 3.18 -3.03 -14.20
C MET A 129 3.03 -4.34 -13.43
N LYS A 130 1.87 -4.60 -12.81
CA LYS A 130 1.66 -5.87 -12.13
C LYS A 130 1.37 -7.03 -13.08
N GLN A 131 0.57 -6.80 -14.13
CA GLN A 131 0.27 -7.82 -15.13
C GLN A 131 1.54 -8.34 -15.81
N CYS A 132 2.50 -7.45 -16.10
CA CYS A 132 3.79 -7.81 -16.69
C CYS A 132 4.78 -8.42 -15.68
N GLY A 133 4.43 -8.48 -14.38
CA GLY A 133 5.32 -8.96 -13.33
C GLY A 133 6.43 -7.99 -12.90
N LEU A 134 6.44 -6.76 -13.42
CA LEU A 134 7.40 -5.72 -13.04
C LEU A 134 7.33 -5.44 -11.54
N VAL A 135 6.13 -5.43 -10.99
CA VAL A 135 5.87 -5.39 -9.54
C VAL A 135 5.24 -6.69 -9.07
N SER A 136 6.01 -7.45 -8.27
CA SER A 136 5.53 -8.67 -7.63
C SER A 136 4.93 -8.38 -6.24
N GLY A 137 4.17 -9.35 -5.70
CA GLY A 137 3.55 -9.25 -4.38
C GLY A 137 2.38 -8.26 -4.27
N PRO A 138 1.86 -8.03 -3.05
CA PRO A 138 0.77 -7.10 -2.82
C PRO A 138 1.22 -5.65 -3.04
N MET A 139 0.38 -4.86 -3.70
CA MET A 139 0.56 -3.43 -3.88
C MET A 139 -0.54 -2.73 -3.08
N LYS A 140 -0.26 -2.35 -1.83
CA LYS A 140 -1.29 -1.80 -0.94
C LYS A 140 -1.46 -0.29 -1.09
N ASP A 141 -0.36 0.46 -1.09
CA ASP A 141 -0.38 1.93 -1.17
C ASP A 141 0.10 2.49 -2.51
N GLY A 142 0.52 1.63 -3.45
CA GLY A 142 0.84 2.00 -4.83
C GLY A 142 2.31 1.80 -5.21
N VAL A 143 2.79 2.58 -6.19
CA VAL A 143 4.13 2.45 -6.78
C VAL A 143 4.89 3.77 -6.71
N ALA A 144 6.15 3.69 -6.32
CA ALA A 144 7.10 4.80 -6.37
C ALA A 144 8.18 4.52 -7.42
N ILE A 145 8.33 5.41 -8.41
CA ILE A 145 9.38 5.31 -9.43
C ILE A 145 10.67 5.96 -8.93
N LEU A 146 11.77 5.22 -9.00
CA LEU A 146 13.09 5.65 -8.57
C LEU A 146 14.03 5.84 -9.76
N GLY A 147 14.82 6.91 -9.72
CA GLY A 147 15.74 7.33 -10.79
C GLY A 147 17.02 6.51 -10.92
N ASN A 148 17.05 5.28 -10.41
CA ASN A 148 18.20 4.38 -10.57
C ASN A 148 18.22 3.88 -12.03
N GLY A 149 19.35 4.06 -12.72
CA GLY A 149 19.45 3.80 -14.16
C GLY A 149 19.01 4.97 -15.06
N LYS A 150 18.91 6.19 -14.52
CA LYS A 150 18.52 7.39 -15.28
C LYS A 150 19.33 7.66 -16.57
N ALA A 151 20.58 7.22 -16.62
CA ALA A 151 21.45 7.45 -17.77
C ALA A 151 21.11 6.52 -18.94
N GLU A 152 20.77 5.27 -18.63
CA GLU A 152 20.48 4.19 -19.57
C GLU A 152 19.01 4.14 -20.00
N TYR A 153 18.16 4.96 -19.38
CA TYR A 153 16.75 5.06 -19.70
C TYR A 153 16.54 5.98 -20.92
N ASP A 154 16.11 5.36 -22.02
CA ASP A 154 15.98 5.94 -23.36
C ASP A 154 14.56 5.76 -23.95
N LEU A 155 13.60 5.31 -23.13
CA LEU A 155 12.28 4.91 -23.61
C LEU A 155 11.26 6.07 -23.55
N PRO A 156 10.60 6.44 -24.67
CA PRO A 156 9.58 7.49 -24.73
C PRO A 156 8.21 6.99 -24.22
N ILE A 157 8.17 6.42 -23.01
CA ILE A 157 6.96 5.82 -22.43
C ILE A 157 6.26 6.82 -21.51
N SER A 158 4.93 6.93 -21.64
CA SER A 158 4.09 7.63 -20.68
C SER A 158 3.85 6.76 -19.44
N ILE A 159 4.20 7.23 -18.24
CA ILE A 159 4.15 6.44 -17.00
C ILE A 159 3.17 7.08 -16.02
N GLU A 160 2.22 6.28 -15.51
CA GLU A 160 1.32 6.65 -14.42
C GLU A 160 1.65 5.83 -13.17
N ALA A 161 2.05 6.51 -12.10
CA ALA A 161 2.35 5.88 -10.80
C ALA A 161 1.90 6.78 -9.63
N SER A 162 2.01 6.30 -8.40
CA SER A 162 1.63 7.10 -7.23
C SER A 162 2.61 8.23 -6.97
N LYS A 163 3.92 7.94 -7.08
CA LYS A 163 5.01 8.92 -6.85
C LYS A 163 6.20 8.62 -7.75
N ALA A 164 7.05 9.62 -7.96
CA ALA A 164 8.37 9.45 -8.53
C ALA A 164 9.38 10.37 -7.85
N SER A 165 10.67 10.01 -7.91
CA SER A 165 11.74 10.91 -7.54
C SER A 165 11.98 11.96 -8.63
N PHE A 166 12.44 13.17 -8.26
CA PHE A 166 12.74 14.22 -9.23
C PHE A 166 13.77 13.79 -10.28
N ALA A 167 14.72 12.94 -9.89
CA ALA A 167 15.69 12.37 -10.83
C ALA A 167 15.03 11.44 -11.85
N ALA A 168 14.01 10.67 -11.44
CA ALA A 168 13.27 9.80 -12.35
C ALA A 168 12.43 10.61 -13.33
N ILE A 169 11.71 11.62 -12.84
CA ILE A 169 10.87 12.51 -13.65
C ILE A 169 11.68 13.15 -14.78
N ARG A 170 12.82 13.77 -14.44
CA ARG A 170 13.71 14.38 -15.44
C ARG A 170 14.25 13.38 -16.45
N ALA A 171 14.54 12.16 -16.03
CA ALA A 171 15.05 11.12 -16.94
C ALA A 171 13.97 10.63 -17.91
N ILE A 172 12.72 10.47 -17.44
CA ILE A 172 11.58 10.12 -18.29
C ILE A 172 11.31 11.22 -19.32
N GLU A 173 11.28 12.49 -18.88
CA GLU A 173 11.07 13.63 -19.76
C GLU A 173 12.21 13.79 -20.79
N ARG A 174 13.47 13.57 -20.38
CA ARG A 174 14.62 13.57 -21.29
C ARG A 174 14.50 12.50 -22.38
N ALA A 175 13.91 11.35 -22.06
CA ALA A 175 13.64 10.28 -23.01
C ALA A 175 12.41 10.55 -23.89
N GLY A 176 11.73 11.70 -23.74
CA GLY A 176 10.51 12.04 -24.49
C GLY A 176 9.23 11.42 -23.92
N GLY A 177 9.29 10.80 -22.74
CA GLY A 177 8.11 10.26 -22.04
C GLY A 177 7.40 11.30 -21.17
N LYS A 178 6.17 11.00 -20.75
CA LYS A 178 5.39 11.83 -19.81
C LYS A 178 5.16 11.09 -18.50
N PHE A 179 5.44 11.73 -17.37
CA PHE A 179 5.14 11.17 -16.06
C PHE A 179 3.92 11.85 -15.43
N VAL A 180 2.99 11.07 -14.87
CA VAL A 180 1.84 11.58 -14.11
C VAL A 180 1.76 10.88 -12.75
N ALA A 181 1.80 11.66 -11.67
CA ALA A 181 1.59 11.18 -10.31
C ALA A 181 0.09 11.18 -10.00
N LYS A 182 -0.51 10.00 -9.80
CA LYS A 182 -1.94 9.83 -9.54
C LYS A 182 -2.24 9.26 -8.16
N PHE A 183 -3.25 9.84 -7.51
CA PHE A 183 -3.74 9.35 -6.23
C PHE A 183 -4.68 8.16 -6.40
N PHE A 184 -4.52 7.17 -5.54
CA PHE A 184 -5.48 6.10 -5.33
C PHE A 184 -5.74 5.97 -3.82
N SER A 185 -7.00 5.75 -3.44
CA SER A 185 -7.32 5.46 -2.05
C SER A 185 -6.73 4.11 -1.63
N THR A 186 -6.18 4.06 -0.42
CA THR A 186 -5.64 2.84 0.17
C THR A 186 -6.74 1.76 0.17
N SER A 187 -6.37 0.53 -0.17
CA SER A 187 -7.27 -0.61 -0.29
C SER A 187 -8.24 -0.53 -1.47
N LEU A 188 -9.35 0.20 -1.36
CA LEU A 188 -10.48 0.07 -2.29
C LEU A 188 -10.17 0.63 -3.69
N GLY A 189 -9.78 1.90 -3.80
CA GLY A 189 -9.53 2.55 -5.09
C GLY A 189 -8.38 1.87 -5.83
N TYR A 190 -7.32 1.53 -5.11
CA TYR A 190 -6.18 0.80 -5.66
C TYR A 190 -6.54 -0.61 -6.15
N ARG A 191 -7.31 -1.36 -5.36
CA ARG A 191 -7.78 -2.70 -5.75
C ARG A 191 -8.69 -2.62 -6.97
N ALA A 192 -9.55 -1.60 -7.07
CA ALA A 192 -10.41 -1.39 -8.23
C ALA A 192 -9.60 -1.10 -9.50
N HIS A 193 -8.52 -0.33 -9.37
CA HIS A 193 -7.62 -0.03 -10.49
C HIS A 193 -6.86 -1.27 -10.98
N HIS A 194 -6.24 -2.04 -10.07
CA HIS A 194 -5.43 -3.20 -10.45
C HIS A 194 -6.27 -4.43 -10.83
N ALA A 195 -7.36 -4.70 -10.11
CA ALA A 195 -8.20 -5.89 -10.26
C ALA A 195 -9.68 -5.57 -10.52
N PRO A 196 -10.02 -4.83 -11.60
CA PRO A 196 -11.39 -4.43 -11.89
C PRO A 196 -12.32 -5.62 -12.16
N ARG A 197 -11.81 -6.69 -12.78
CA ARG A 197 -12.58 -7.91 -13.10
C ARG A 197 -13.23 -8.53 -11.86
N TRP A 198 -12.57 -8.46 -10.70
CA TRP A 198 -13.14 -8.96 -9.45
C TRP A 198 -14.38 -8.15 -9.04
N PHE A 199 -14.32 -6.81 -9.13
CA PHE A 199 -15.47 -5.96 -8.79
C PHE A 199 -16.65 -6.17 -9.73
N VAL A 200 -16.38 -6.27 -11.03
CA VAL A 200 -17.43 -6.54 -12.02
C VAL A 200 -18.08 -7.89 -11.77
N ARG A 201 -17.29 -8.94 -11.45
CA ARG A 201 -17.82 -10.27 -11.15
C ARG A 201 -18.64 -10.32 -9.86
N GLU A 202 -18.12 -9.77 -8.77
CA GLU A 202 -18.73 -9.92 -7.44
C GLU A 202 -19.83 -8.88 -7.16
N ARG A 203 -19.73 -7.67 -7.74
CA ARG A 203 -20.62 -6.55 -7.43
C ARG A 203 -21.38 -6.01 -8.64
N GLY A 204 -20.98 -6.36 -9.87
CA GLY A 204 -21.59 -5.83 -11.09
C GLY A 204 -21.22 -4.39 -11.45
N TYR A 205 -20.41 -3.70 -10.64
CA TYR A 205 -19.96 -2.32 -10.91
C TYR A 205 -18.53 -2.08 -10.46
N LEU A 206 -17.88 -1.05 -11.03
CA LEU A 206 -16.57 -0.58 -10.60
C LEU A 206 -16.70 0.69 -9.76
N PRO A 207 -16.14 0.76 -8.54
CA PRO A 207 -16.24 1.95 -7.72
C PRO A 207 -15.45 3.11 -8.33
N ILE A 208 -16.00 4.32 -8.19
CA ILE A 208 -15.37 5.56 -8.63
C ILE A 208 -14.11 5.83 -7.78
N GLN A 209 -13.07 6.40 -8.40
CA GLN A 209 -11.84 6.75 -7.69
C GLN A 209 -12.06 7.95 -6.77
N ALA A 210 -11.65 7.82 -5.51
CA ALA A 210 -11.76 8.87 -4.51
C ALA A 210 -10.71 9.96 -4.73
N LYS A 211 -11.08 11.22 -4.46
CA LYS A 211 -10.14 12.35 -4.39
C LYS A 211 -9.30 12.28 -3.09
N PRO A 212 -8.08 12.84 -3.06
CA PRO A 212 -7.30 12.92 -1.83
C PRO A 212 -7.99 13.82 -0.81
N ILE A 213 -8.15 13.32 0.41
CA ILE A 213 -8.81 14.06 1.52
C ILE A 213 -7.76 14.73 2.42
N ALA A 214 -6.65 14.05 2.68
CA ALA A 214 -5.64 14.57 3.59
C ALA A 214 -4.90 15.75 2.95
N ARG A 215 -4.76 16.87 3.67
CA ARG A 215 -4.05 18.07 3.21
C ARG A 215 -2.68 17.76 2.59
N ARG A 216 -1.93 16.86 3.20
CA ARG A 216 -0.61 16.42 2.71
C ARG A 216 -0.65 15.81 1.30
N ASP A 217 -1.71 15.08 0.99
CA ASP A 217 -1.88 14.42 -0.30
C ASP A 217 -2.40 15.43 -1.32
N ILE A 218 -3.36 16.28 -0.93
CA ILE A 218 -3.85 17.37 -1.78
C ILE A 218 -2.68 18.24 -2.26
N LEU A 219 -1.86 18.73 -1.33
CA LEU A 219 -0.67 19.52 -1.66
C LEU A 219 0.27 18.74 -2.60
N PHE A 220 0.55 17.47 -2.29
CA PHE A 220 1.46 16.66 -3.10
C PHE A 220 0.98 16.48 -4.55
N TYR A 221 -0.32 16.26 -4.77
CA TYR A 221 -0.88 16.03 -6.11
C TYR A 221 -1.30 17.30 -6.85
N SER A 222 -1.39 18.45 -6.16
CA SER A 222 -1.52 19.76 -6.80
C SER A 222 -0.16 20.33 -7.26
N ASP A 223 0.96 19.83 -6.72
CA ASP A 223 2.29 20.34 -7.08
C ASP A 223 2.68 19.96 -8.52
N GLU A 224 2.81 20.97 -9.40
CA GLU A 224 3.26 20.78 -10.79
C GLU A 224 4.68 20.22 -10.88
N ALA A 225 5.58 20.62 -9.96
CA ALA A 225 6.93 20.09 -9.90
C ALA A 225 6.99 18.56 -9.71
N ARG A 226 5.93 17.96 -9.14
CA ARG A 226 5.82 16.50 -8.95
C ARG A 226 4.99 15.82 -10.04
N ARG A 227 4.52 16.59 -11.02
CA ARG A 227 3.62 16.18 -12.11
C ARG A 227 2.35 15.53 -11.54
N GLY A 228 1.82 16.15 -10.49
CA GLY A 228 0.60 15.70 -9.85
C GLY A 228 -0.58 15.85 -10.80
N TYR A 229 -1.47 14.86 -10.81
CA TYR A 229 -2.64 14.86 -11.69
C TYR A 229 -3.69 15.96 -11.39
N MET A 230 -3.50 16.72 -10.30
CA MET A 230 -4.36 17.84 -9.90
C MET A 230 -3.68 19.20 -10.09
N SER A 231 -2.57 19.29 -10.84
CA SER A 231 -1.88 20.56 -11.09
C SER A 231 -2.79 21.62 -11.69
N ASP A 232 -3.70 21.20 -12.57
CA ASP A 232 -4.55 22.11 -13.35
C ASP A 232 -5.84 22.48 -12.60
N VAL A 233 -6.10 21.84 -11.46
CA VAL A 233 -7.34 21.98 -10.70
C VAL A 233 -7.05 22.73 -9.40
N GLU A 234 -7.66 23.91 -9.23
CA GLU A 234 -7.56 24.62 -7.95
C GLU A 234 -8.05 23.72 -6.80
N PRO A 235 -7.25 23.55 -5.72
CA PRO A 235 -7.68 22.75 -4.58
C PRO A 235 -8.90 23.41 -3.93
N PRO A 236 -9.84 22.62 -3.37
CA PRO A 236 -11.03 23.16 -2.74
C PRO A 236 -10.62 24.11 -1.60
N LYS A 237 -11.00 25.39 -1.70
CA LYS A 237 -10.71 26.41 -0.68
C LYS A 237 -11.51 26.07 0.58
N ILE A 238 -10.82 25.59 1.62
CA ILE A 238 -11.44 25.31 2.92
C ILE A 238 -11.69 26.65 3.62
N THR A 239 -12.86 27.25 3.43
CA THR A 239 -13.32 28.38 4.24
C THR A 239 -13.63 27.87 5.64
N ARG A 240 -12.63 27.91 6.54
CA ARG A 240 -12.90 27.79 7.98
C ARG A 240 -13.65 29.06 8.39
N LYS A 241 -14.98 29.01 8.45
CA LYS A 241 -15.74 29.97 9.25
C LYS A 241 -15.28 29.78 10.69
N ARG A 242 -14.29 30.56 11.15
CA ARG A 242 -14.06 30.77 12.57
C ARG A 242 -15.36 31.39 13.08
N SER A 243 -16.18 30.61 13.78
CA SER A 243 -17.16 31.20 14.69
C SER A 243 -16.34 32.07 15.64
N GLN A 244 -16.47 33.39 15.53
CA GLN A 244 -15.83 34.28 16.49
C GLN A 244 -16.37 33.89 17.86
N LYS A 245 -15.50 33.35 18.71
CA LYS A 245 -15.80 33.19 20.12
C LYS A 245 -15.84 34.63 20.65
N LYS A 246 -17.05 35.18 20.84
CA LYS A 246 -17.21 36.45 21.54
C LYS A 246 -16.71 36.22 22.96
N ASP A 247 -15.62 36.87 23.32
CA ASP A 247 -15.23 37.06 24.72
C ASP A 247 -16.28 37.99 25.34
N GLY A 248 -17.27 37.38 26.00
CA GLY A 248 -18.36 38.09 26.65
C GLY A 248 -19.42 37.10 27.11
N SER A 249 -19.70 37.08 28.41
CA SER A 249 -20.83 36.35 29.00
C SER A 249 -22.14 36.75 28.31
N GLY A 250 -22.63 35.88 27.44
CA GLY A 250 -23.84 36.09 26.67
C GLY A 250 -24.23 34.77 26.00
N ASP A 251 -25.50 34.43 26.16
CA ASP A 251 -26.14 33.16 25.86
C ASP A 251 -25.67 32.47 24.55
N GLN A 252 -25.47 31.15 24.62
CA GLN A 252 -25.01 30.33 23.48
C GLN A 252 -26.15 30.15 22.48
N SER A 253 -26.35 31.14 21.62
CA SER A 253 -27.17 30.95 20.42
C SER A 253 -26.52 29.89 19.53
N LYS A 254 -27.21 28.75 19.38
CA LYS A 254 -26.81 27.66 18.48
C LYS A 254 -26.60 28.23 17.08
N GLY A 255 -25.40 28.10 16.55
CA GLY A 255 -25.06 28.59 15.22
C GLY A 255 -26.00 28.03 14.16
N ALA A 256 -26.47 28.90 13.24
CA ALA A 256 -27.35 28.51 12.15
C ALA A 256 -26.71 27.41 11.27
N PRO A 257 -27.49 26.45 10.73
CA PRO A 257 -26.97 25.35 9.93
C PRO A 257 -26.30 25.85 8.65
N VAL A 258 -25.28 25.12 8.21
CA VAL A 258 -24.55 25.42 6.96
C VAL A 258 -25.44 25.03 5.78
N LEU A 259 -25.91 26.03 5.04
CA LEU A 259 -26.72 25.84 3.84
C LEU A 259 -25.85 25.45 2.65
N THR A 260 -26.36 24.53 1.84
CA THR A 260 -25.80 24.09 0.57
C THR A 260 -25.80 25.25 -0.43
N ALA A 261 -24.94 25.24 -1.47
CA ALA A 261 -24.88 26.33 -2.45
C ALA A 261 -26.26 26.65 -3.07
N LEU A 262 -27.06 25.62 -3.30
CA LEU A 262 -28.43 25.71 -3.82
C LEU A 262 -29.40 26.33 -2.81
N GLU A 263 -29.27 25.99 -1.53
CA GLU A 263 -30.09 26.57 -0.44
C GLU A 263 -29.70 28.03 -0.16
N SER A 264 -28.42 28.39 -0.33
CA SER A 264 -27.98 29.78 -0.25
C SER A 264 -28.50 30.62 -1.42
N GLN A 265 -28.58 30.02 -2.62
CA GLN A 265 -29.22 30.65 -3.78
C GLN A 265 -30.72 30.84 -3.53
N LEU A 266 -31.42 29.81 -3.04
CA LEU A 266 -32.85 29.90 -2.69
C LEU A 266 -33.14 30.95 -1.61
N GLN A 267 -32.29 31.05 -0.59
CA GLN A 267 -32.45 32.11 0.41
C GLN A 267 -32.19 33.50 -0.17
N SER A 268 -31.20 33.63 -1.07
CA SER A 268 -30.92 34.92 -1.72
C SER A 268 -32.06 35.35 -2.65
N THR A 269 -32.72 34.40 -3.33
CA THR A 269 -33.90 34.68 -4.15
C THR A 269 -35.10 35.04 -3.27
N LEU A 270 -35.33 34.30 -2.19
CA LEU A 270 -36.40 34.60 -1.22
C LEU A 270 -36.23 35.97 -0.54
N SER A 271 -34.99 36.37 -0.22
CA SER A 271 -34.72 37.69 0.35
C SER A 271 -34.87 38.83 -0.67
N ASN A 272 -34.61 38.56 -1.95
CA ASN A 272 -34.80 39.53 -3.02
C ASN A 272 -36.29 39.69 -3.38
N ASP A 273 -37.07 38.62 -3.30
CA ASP A 273 -38.54 38.65 -3.51
C ASP A 273 -39.28 39.41 -2.39
N ALA A 274 -38.71 39.48 -1.17
CA ALA A 274 -39.26 40.32 -0.10
C ALA A 274 -39.21 41.84 -0.40
N SER A 275 -38.43 42.26 -1.41
CA SER A 275 -38.31 43.68 -1.81
C SER A 275 -39.15 44.06 -3.04
N LYS A 276 -39.78 43.08 -3.70
CA LYS A 276 -40.73 43.30 -4.80
C LYS A 276 -42.06 42.67 -4.41
N GLY A 277 -43.01 43.51 -3.99
CA GLY A 277 -44.35 43.13 -3.55
C GLY A 277 -45.19 42.42 -4.62
N SER A 278 -44.83 41.18 -4.96
CA SER A 278 -45.56 40.30 -5.86
C SER A 278 -45.89 38.94 -5.22
N ALA A 279 -45.29 38.63 -4.06
CA ALA A 279 -45.52 37.38 -3.34
C ALA A 279 -46.80 37.36 -2.48
N ASP A 280 -47.48 38.51 -2.27
CA ASP A 280 -48.77 38.54 -1.57
C ASP A 280 -49.94 38.01 -2.42
N ALA A 281 -49.74 37.86 -3.75
CA ALA A 281 -50.77 37.31 -4.64
C ALA A 281 -50.93 35.78 -4.52
N PHE A 282 -49.94 35.07 -3.96
CA PHE A 282 -49.93 33.60 -3.88
C PHE A 282 -50.08 33.04 -2.45
N LEU A 283 -50.19 33.91 -1.45
CA LEU A 283 -50.40 33.53 -0.04
C LEU A 283 -51.88 33.31 0.32
N SER A 284 -52.81 33.68 -0.56
CA SER A 284 -54.22 33.30 -0.40
C SER A 284 -54.51 32.03 -1.21
N ASN A 285 -54.85 30.94 -0.52
CA ASN A 285 -55.38 29.72 -1.15
C ASN A 285 -56.79 30.00 -1.70
N LYS A 286 -56.87 30.73 -2.81
CA LYS A 286 -58.10 30.90 -3.58
C LYS A 286 -57.92 30.11 -4.88
N VAL A 287 -58.83 29.18 -5.14
CA VAL A 287 -58.85 28.41 -6.39
C VAL A 287 -59.16 29.39 -7.53
N LEU A 288 -58.20 29.60 -8.44
CA LEU A 288 -58.37 30.45 -9.61
C LEU A 288 -59.02 29.67 -10.76
N SER A 289 -59.96 30.32 -11.46
CA SER A 289 -60.63 29.77 -12.63
C SER A 289 -59.92 30.22 -13.91
N PHE A 290 -60.08 29.49 -15.01
CA PHE A 290 -59.35 29.74 -16.26
C PHE A 290 -59.58 31.15 -16.84
N SER A 291 -60.70 31.80 -16.52
CA SER A 291 -61.01 33.18 -16.89
C SER A 291 -60.15 34.23 -16.17
N ASP A 292 -59.47 33.88 -15.09
CA ASP A 292 -58.69 34.83 -14.27
C ASP A 292 -57.25 35.02 -14.79
N LEU A 293 -56.83 34.23 -15.78
CA LEU A 293 -55.46 34.21 -16.32
C LEU A 293 -55.27 35.05 -17.61
N SER A 294 -56.32 35.70 -18.12
CA SER A 294 -56.25 36.50 -19.34
C SER A 294 -56.37 38.00 -19.05
N LYS A 295 -55.25 38.65 -18.72
CA LYS A 295 -54.91 40.04 -19.06
C LYS A 295 -53.39 40.18 -19.16
#